data_AF-A0A4Q3KRC9-F1
#
_entry.id   AF-A0A4Q3KRC9-F1
#
_cell.length_a   1.000
_cell.length_b   1.000
_cell.length_c   1.000
_cell.angle_alpha   90.00
_cell.angle_beta   90.00
_cell.angle_gamma   90.00
#
_symmetry.space_group_name_H-M   'P 1'
#
loop_
_entity.id
_entity.type
_entity.pdbx_description
1 polymer ?
#
loop_
_entity_poly.entity_id
_entity_poly.type
_entity_poly.pdbx_seq_one_letter_code
_entity_poly.pdbx_strand_id
1 'polypeptide(L)'
;MRLLPLPLSAHPSTWVVGAEPAEGQATTSFAPCQFCGFTAGNWQERFHCNGDHADDSADNLVLACPLCHLAQHPERPQIDAEATLIWLPEMSQAMLNCFVRSIHLTLHGNNEPADMRRTPRSGAVGVLEAFRAYRTLRERAAPALDRLGSN
;
A
#
# COMPACT_ATOMS: atom_id res chain seq x y z
N MET A 1 -6.48 -20.63 -2.56
CA MET A 1 -6.78 -19.54 -1.61
C MET A 1 -7.67 -18.53 -2.30
N ARG A 2 -8.77 -18.09 -1.68
CA ARG A 2 -9.61 -17.02 -2.22
C ARG A 2 -9.13 -15.71 -1.62
N LEU A 3 -8.79 -14.73 -2.46
CA LEU A 3 -8.36 -13.42 -2.00
C LEU A 3 -9.57 -12.58 -1.57
N LEU A 4 -9.40 -11.81 -0.50
CA LEU A 4 -10.39 -10.86 0.01
C LEU A 4 -10.33 -9.54 -0.78
N PRO A 5 -11.46 -8.82 -0.93
CA PRO A 5 -11.43 -7.46 -1.44
C PRO A 5 -10.65 -6.55 -0.48
N LEU A 6 -9.84 -5.63 -1.02
CA LEU A 6 -9.09 -4.66 -0.23
C LEU A 6 -9.77 -3.28 -0.32
N PRO A 7 -10.52 -2.87 0.71
CA PRO A 7 -11.05 -1.52 0.78
C PRO A 7 -9.96 -0.51 1.12
N LEU A 8 -10.12 0.73 0.65
CA LEU A 8 -9.51 1.89 1.27
C LEU A 8 -10.45 2.31 2.42
N SER A 9 -9.98 2.26 3.66
CA SER A 9 -10.81 2.50 4.84
C SER A 9 -10.08 3.38 5.83
N ALA A 10 -10.82 4.25 6.52
CA ALA A 10 -10.37 5.01 7.68
C ALA A 10 -11.38 4.80 8.81
N HIS A 11 -10.93 4.62 10.06
CA HIS A 11 -11.83 4.41 11.19
C HIS A 11 -11.41 5.23 12.41
N PRO A 12 -12.35 5.86 13.15
CA PRO A 12 -11.99 6.71 14.29
C PRO A 12 -11.17 6.04 15.40
N SER A 13 -11.19 4.71 15.50
CA SER A 13 -10.35 3.97 16.45
C SER A 13 -8.84 4.15 16.20
N THR A 14 -8.43 4.58 15.00
CA THR A 14 -7.02 4.92 14.68
C THR A 14 -6.72 6.39 14.91
N TRP A 15 -7.73 7.24 15.14
CA TRP A 15 -7.58 8.68 15.27
C TRP A 15 -7.12 9.03 16.67
N VAL A 16 -5.86 8.72 16.98
CA VAL A 16 -5.30 9.04 18.28
C VAL A 16 -4.64 10.42 18.22
N VAL A 17 -5.25 11.39 18.88
CA VAL A 17 -4.68 12.74 19.01
C VAL A 17 -3.37 12.65 19.80
N GLY A 18 -2.24 12.86 19.12
CA GLY A 18 -0.92 12.90 19.73
C GLY A 18 -0.27 11.54 20.00
N ALA A 19 -0.79 10.43 19.46
CA ALA A 19 -0.02 9.19 19.46
C ALA A 19 1.00 9.17 18.33
N GLU A 20 2.15 8.58 18.64
CA GLU A 20 3.08 8.06 17.63
C GLU A 20 2.30 7.13 16.67
N PRO A 21 2.63 7.14 15.37
CA PRO A 21 1.98 6.27 14.40
C PRO A 21 2.04 4.84 14.92
N ALA A 22 0.90 4.14 14.97
CA ALA A 22 0.87 2.75 15.36
C ALA A 22 1.73 1.97 14.34
N GLU A 23 2.97 1.66 14.71
CA GLU A 23 3.81 0.74 13.95
C GLU A 23 3.01 -0.56 13.85
N GLY A 24 2.74 -1.00 12.61
CA GLY A 24 1.96 -2.21 12.42
C GLY A 24 2.66 -3.36 13.14
N GLN A 25 1.89 -4.10 13.93
CA GLN A 25 2.41 -5.21 14.71
C GLN A 25 2.76 -6.35 13.75
N ALA A 26 4.02 -6.37 13.33
CA ALA A 26 4.57 -7.44 12.52
C ALA A 26 4.38 -8.78 13.26
N THR A 27 3.68 -9.69 12.60
CA THR A 27 3.46 -11.05 13.06
C THR A 27 4.60 -11.93 12.57
N THR A 28 5.00 -12.92 13.37
CA THR A 28 6.01 -13.93 12.96
C THR A 28 5.43 -14.98 12.00
N SER A 29 4.37 -14.64 11.25
CA SER A 29 3.63 -15.55 10.39
C SER A 29 4.13 -15.49 8.95
N PHE A 30 4.45 -16.64 8.38
CA PHE A 30 4.83 -16.79 6.97
C PHE A 30 3.62 -17.02 6.05
N ALA A 31 2.39 -16.85 6.54
CA ALA A 31 1.21 -17.01 5.72
C ALA A 31 1.08 -15.84 4.72
N PRO A 32 0.54 -16.10 3.51
CA PRO A 32 0.38 -15.08 2.49
C PRO A 32 -0.66 -14.03 2.91
N CYS A 33 -0.47 -12.81 2.43
CA CYS A 33 -1.45 -11.74 2.53
C CYS A 33 -2.80 -12.17 1.95
N GLN A 34 -3.88 -12.03 2.72
CA GLN A 34 -5.22 -12.45 2.32
C GLN A 34 -5.80 -11.60 1.18
N PHE A 35 -5.22 -10.43 0.87
CA PHE A 35 -5.67 -9.54 -0.18
C PHE A 35 -4.93 -9.72 -1.51
N CYS A 36 -3.60 -9.78 -1.48
CA CYS A 36 -2.77 -9.82 -2.69
C CYS A 36 -1.93 -11.08 -2.85
N GLY A 37 -1.99 -12.02 -1.90
CA GLY A 37 -1.25 -13.29 -1.93
C GLY A 37 0.25 -13.18 -1.65
N PHE A 38 0.79 -11.98 -1.45
CA PHE A 38 2.22 -11.80 -1.19
C PHE A 38 2.62 -12.28 0.20
N THR A 39 3.74 -12.99 0.28
CA THR A 39 4.37 -13.39 1.54
C THR A 39 5.57 -12.48 1.77
N ALA A 40 5.49 -11.62 2.80
CA ALA A 40 6.56 -10.69 3.16
C ALA A 40 7.50 -11.24 4.25
N GLY A 41 7.48 -12.56 4.47
CA GLY A 41 8.28 -13.19 5.53
C GLY A 41 7.71 -12.88 6.90
N ASN A 42 8.47 -12.17 7.73
CA ASN A 42 8.11 -11.75 9.09
C ASN A 42 7.54 -10.32 9.15
N TRP A 43 7.05 -9.79 8.03
CA TRP A 43 6.51 -8.43 7.90
C TRP A 43 5.00 -8.43 7.62
N GLN A 44 4.32 -9.53 7.97
CA GLN A 44 2.88 -9.65 7.83
C GLN A 44 2.22 -8.93 9.01
N GLU A 45 1.27 -8.06 8.73
CA GLU A 45 0.59 -7.25 9.74
C GLU A 45 -0.85 -7.72 9.93
N ARG A 46 -1.39 -7.48 11.13
CA ARG A 46 -2.82 -7.68 11.43
C ARG A 46 -3.64 -6.61 10.70
N PHE A 47 -4.71 -7.03 10.06
CA PHE A 47 -5.67 -6.15 9.39
C PHE A 47 -7.06 -6.41 9.97
N HIS A 48 -7.74 -5.34 10.40
CA HIS A 48 -9.10 -5.42 10.96
C HIS A 48 -10.12 -5.28 9.83
N CYS A 49 -10.82 -6.35 9.46
CA CYS A 49 -11.71 -6.40 8.31
C CYS A 49 -12.90 -5.43 8.39
N ASN A 50 -13.39 -5.11 9.58
CA ASN A 50 -14.46 -4.15 9.81
C ASN A 50 -13.96 -2.70 9.97
N GLY A 51 -12.65 -2.47 9.96
CA GLY A 51 -12.04 -1.16 10.19
C GLY A 51 -11.87 -0.79 11.67
N ASP A 52 -12.56 -1.47 12.60
CA ASP A 52 -12.47 -1.18 14.04
C ASP A 52 -11.25 -1.86 14.66
N HIS A 53 -10.25 -1.05 15.01
CA HIS A 53 -9.00 -1.52 15.60
C HIS A 53 -9.12 -1.90 17.08
N ALA A 54 -10.26 -1.61 17.72
CA ALA A 54 -10.56 -2.11 19.05
C ALA A 54 -11.15 -3.54 19.03
N ASP A 55 -11.58 -4.04 17.86
CA ASP A 55 -12.17 -5.36 17.70
C ASP A 55 -11.12 -6.41 17.31
N ASP A 56 -10.45 -6.99 18.31
CA ASP A 56 -9.48 -8.08 18.12
C ASP A 56 -10.11 -9.48 18.00
N SER A 57 -11.39 -9.58 17.63
CA SER A 57 -12.04 -10.87 17.37
C SER A 57 -11.35 -11.63 16.23
N ALA A 58 -11.23 -12.95 16.37
CA ALA A 58 -10.47 -13.78 15.44
C ALA A 58 -11.04 -13.79 14.01
N ASP A 59 -12.34 -13.56 13.87
CA ASP A 59 -13.05 -13.43 12.60
C ASP A 59 -12.92 -12.04 11.96
N ASN A 60 -12.51 -11.02 12.72
CA ASN A 60 -12.20 -9.69 12.22
C ASN A 60 -10.73 -9.54 11.76
N LEU A 61 -9.85 -10.47 12.13
CA LEU A 61 -8.41 -10.31 11.92
C LEU A 61 -7.92 -11.18 10.77
N VAL A 62 -7.25 -10.54 9.81
CA VAL A 62 -6.56 -11.22 8.72
C VAL A 62 -5.12 -10.75 8.59
N LEU A 63 -4.30 -11.52 7.87
CA LEU A 63 -2.92 -11.15 7.58
C LEU A 63 -2.84 -10.35 6.29
N ALA A 64 -2.22 -9.17 6.38
CA ALA A 64 -1.90 -8.30 5.27
C ALA A 64 -0.38 -8.17 5.09
N CYS A 65 0.07 -7.83 3.89
CA CYS A 65 1.43 -7.31 3.70
C CYS A 65 1.44 -5.79 3.92
N PRO A 66 2.61 -5.15 4.10
CA PRO A 66 2.67 -3.73 4.45
C PRO A 66 1.93 -2.79 3.49
N LEU A 67 1.99 -3.07 2.18
CA LEU A 67 1.27 -2.28 1.19
C LEU A 67 -0.27 -2.43 1.29
N CYS A 68 -0.77 -3.60 1.67
CA CYS A 68 -2.21 -3.81 1.82
C CYS A 68 -2.70 -3.29 3.17
N HIS A 69 -1.91 -3.44 4.23
CA HIS A 69 -2.22 -2.87 5.54
C HIS A 69 -2.32 -1.35 5.50
N LEU A 70 -1.45 -0.69 4.72
CA LEU A 70 -1.49 0.76 4.55
C LEU A 70 -2.84 1.32 4.04
N ALA A 71 -3.62 0.52 3.31
CA ALA A 71 -4.94 0.94 2.82
C ALA A 71 -5.98 1.14 3.95
N GLN A 72 -5.68 0.71 5.17
CA GLN A 72 -6.52 0.89 6.36
C GLN A 72 -6.21 2.16 7.15
N HIS A 73 -5.11 2.86 6.82
CA HIS A 73 -4.65 4.05 7.55
C HIS A 73 -4.40 5.28 6.64
N PRO A 74 -5.28 5.61 5.68
CA PRO A 74 -5.09 6.79 4.82
C PRO A 74 -5.19 8.12 5.56
N GLU A 75 -5.70 8.14 6.79
CA GLU A 75 -5.90 9.35 7.61
C GLU A 75 -4.68 9.77 8.44
N ARG A 76 -3.64 8.92 8.54
CA ARG A 76 -2.52 9.21 9.46
C ARG A 76 -1.75 10.45 9.00
N PRO A 77 -1.17 11.24 9.91
CA PRO A 77 -0.52 12.51 9.55
C PRO A 77 0.64 12.40 8.54
N GLN A 78 1.34 11.27 8.51
CA GLN A 78 2.49 11.03 7.63
C GLN A 78 2.12 10.35 6.30
N ILE A 79 0.83 10.13 6.03
CA ILE A 79 0.39 9.36 4.86
C ILE A 79 0.94 9.91 3.55
N ASP A 80 1.04 11.23 3.40
CA ASP A 80 1.52 11.90 2.18
C ASP A 80 2.99 11.64 1.87
N ALA A 81 3.78 11.23 2.86
CA ALA A 81 5.17 10.81 2.65
C ALA A 81 5.28 9.38 2.12
N GLU A 82 4.23 8.57 2.27
CA GLU A 82 4.25 7.12 2.05
C GLU A 82 3.30 6.66 0.93
N ALA A 83 2.23 7.41 0.67
CA ALA A 83 1.22 7.11 -0.32
C ALA A 83 0.80 8.35 -1.11
N THR A 84 0.13 8.11 -2.23
CA THR A 84 -0.50 9.17 -3.02
C THR A 84 -1.83 8.64 -3.54
N LEU A 85 -2.89 9.39 -3.28
CA LEU A 85 -4.21 9.04 -3.79
C LEU A 85 -4.28 9.26 -5.30
N ILE A 86 -4.78 8.25 -6.03
CA ILE A 86 -4.92 8.30 -7.49
C ILE A 86 -6.31 7.83 -7.91
N TRP A 87 -6.75 8.28 -9.08
CA TRP A 87 -7.98 7.82 -9.71
C TRP A 87 -7.69 6.73 -10.74
N LEU A 88 -8.01 5.48 -10.39
CA LEU A 88 -7.72 4.30 -11.21
C LEU A 88 -8.86 3.26 -11.14
N PRO A 89 -10.04 3.53 -11.74
CA PRO A 89 -11.18 2.62 -11.70
C PRO A 89 -10.94 1.28 -12.44
N GLU A 90 -9.92 1.20 -13.29
CA GLU A 90 -9.63 0.04 -14.12
C GLU A 90 -8.94 -1.11 -13.36
N MET A 91 -8.46 -0.85 -12.13
CA MET A 91 -7.65 -1.79 -11.35
C MET A 91 -8.05 -1.78 -9.86
N SER A 92 -8.14 -2.96 -9.24
CA SER A 92 -8.39 -3.05 -7.80
C SER A 92 -7.16 -2.62 -6.98
N GLN A 93 -7.37 -2.17 -5.73
CA GLN A 93 -6.27 -1.78 -4.83
C GLN A 93 -5.26 -2.93 -4.63
N ALA A 94 -5.73 -4.17 -4.49
CA ALA A 94 -4.84 -5.33 -4.34
C ALA A 94 -3.96 -5.57 -5.58
N MET A 95 -4.53 -5.40 -6.78
CA MET A 95 -3.78 -5.53 -8.03
C MET A 95 -2.79 -4.37 -8.21
N LEU A 96 -3.19 -3.14 -7.85
CA LEU A 96 -2.29 -1.98 -7.83
C LEU A 96 -1.12 -2.19 -6.89
N ASN A 97 -1.37 -2.71 -5.69
CA ASN A 97 -0.32 -3.04 -4.71
C ASN A 97 0.65 -4.11 -5.25
N CYS A 98 0.15 -5.13 -5.97
CA CYS A 98 1.01 -6.10 -6.66
C CYS A 98 1.89 -5.44 -7.72
N PHE A 99 1.29 -4.57 -8.54
CA PHE A 99 1.98 -3.92 -9.65
C PHE A 99 3.07 -2.95 -9.16
N VAL A 100 2.73 -2.07 -8.21
CA VAL A 100 3.68 -1.13 -7.59
C VAL A 100 4.80 -1.87 -6.86
N ARG A 101 4.51 -2.98 -6.16
CA ARG A 101 5.55 -3.83 -5.57
C ARG A 101 6.51 -4.38 -6.62
N SER A 102 6.00 -4.85 -7.76
CA SER A 102 6.86 -5.33 -8.84
C SER A 102 7.78 -4.22 -9.35
N ILE A 103 7.27 -2.99 -9.49
CA ILE A 103 8.08 -1.83 -9.87
C ILE A 103 9.16 -1.56 -8.83
N HIS A 104 8.80 -1.50 -7.54
CA HIS A 104 9.74 -1.24 -6.46
C HIS A 104 10.84 -2.30 -6.40
N LEU A 105 10.50 -3.59 -6.54
CA LEU A 105 11.48 -4.68 -6.55
C LEU A 105 12.42 -4.60 -7.76
N THR A 106 11.89 -4.28 -8.95
CA THR A 106 12.72 -4.07 -10.15
C THR A 106 13.72 -2.93 -9.94
N LEU A 107 13.28 -1.79 -9.40
CA LEU A 107 14.17 -0.65 -9.15
C LEU A 107 15.20 -0.95 -8.06
N HIS A 108 14.75 -1.48 -6.93
CA HIS A 108 15.63 -1.83 -5.80
C HIS A 108 16.68 -2.87 -6.21
N GLY A 109 16.29 -3.91 -6.94
CA GLY A 109 17.22 -4.93 -7.46
C GLY A 109 18.26 -4.39 -8.44
N ASN A 110 18.04 -3.18 -8.98
CA ASN A 110 18.95 -2.48 -9.88
C ASN A 110 19.63 -1.26 -9.23
N ASN A 111 19.63 -1.16 -7.89
CA ASN A 111 20.20 -0.04 -7.12
C ASN A 111 19.64 1.34 -7.52
N GLU A 112 18.37 1.39 -7.92
CA GLU A 112 17.64 2.64 -8.14
C GLU A 112 16.70 2.95 -6.96
N PRO A 113 16.54 4.23 -6.60
CA PRO A 113 15.65 4.63 -5.53
C PRO A 113 14.20 4.34 -5.92
N ALA A 114 13.46 3.75 -4.99
CA ALA A 114 12.03 3.52 -5.11
C ALA A 114 11.19 4.80 -4.88
N ASP A 115 11.80 5.94 -4.53
CA ASP A 115 11.06 7.22 -4.47
C ASP A 115 10.71 7.77 -5.87
N MET A 116 11.39 7.25 -6.90
CA MET A 116 11.17 7.56 -8.32
C MET A 116 11.12 9.06 -8.63
N ARG A 117 11.80 9.88 -7.82
CA ARG A 117 11.89 11.34 -7.98
C ARG A 117 12.82 11.75 -9.12
N ARG A 118 13.70 10.85 -9.54
CA ARG A 118 14.65 11.06 -10.64
C ARG A 118 14.57 9.91 -11.64
N THR A 119 14.93 10.19 -12.88
CA THR A 119 15.13 9.16 -13.89
C THR A 119 16.18 8.15 -13.42
N PRO A 120 15.96 6.83 -13.63
CA PRO A 120 16.95 5.79 -13.37
C PRO A 120 18.26 6.04 -14.11
N ARG A 121 19.39 5.69 -13.49
CA ARG A 121 20.74 5.65 -14.09
C ARG A 121 21.02 4.32 -14.76
N SER A 122 20.50 3.22 -14.21
CA SER A 122 20.67 1.88 -14.73
C SER A 122 20.00 1.75 -16.11
N GLY A 123 20.76 1.23 -17.07
CA GLY A 123 20.28 0.83 -18.39
C GLY A 123 19.81 -0.63 -18.44
N ALA A 124 19.63 -1.27 -17.30
CA ALA A 124 19.16 -2.66 -17.25
C ALA A 124 17.74 -2.78 -17.83
N VAL A 125 17.50 -3.91 -18.49
CA VAL A 125 16.21 -4.22 -19.12
C VAL A 125 15.08 -4.14 -18.09
N GLY A 126 13.99 -3.44 -18.41
CA GLY A 126 12.81 -3.33 -17.56
C GLY A 126 12.84 -2.18 -16.56
N VAL A 127 14.00 -1.56 -16.29
CA VAL A 127 14.12 -0.46 -15.32
C VAL A 127 13.40 0.80 -15.82
N LEU A 128 13.62 1.16 -17.09
CA LEU A 128 13.01 2.34 -17.69
C LEU A 128 11.50 2.17 -17.84
N GLU A 129 11.06 0.96 -18.16
CA GLU A 129 9.66 0.56 -18.29
C GLU A 129 8.94 0.62 -16.94
N ALA A 130 9.56 0.08 -15.89
CA ALA A 130 9.03 0.14 -14.52
C ALA A 130 8.90 1.60 -14.04
N PHE A 131 9.92 2.43 -14.30
CA PHE A 131 9.88 3.86 -13.99
C PHE A 131 8.77 4.60 -14.76
N ARG A 132 8.64 4.36 -16.07
CA ARG A 132 7.59 4.97 -16.89
C ARG A 132 6.20 4.54 -16.42
N ALA A 133 6.00 3.26 -16.13
CA ALA A 133 4.75 2.75 -15.59
C ALA A 133 4.35 3.45 -14.28
N TYR A 134 5.30 3.62 -13.36
CA TYR A 134 5.05 4.36 -12.12
C TYR A 134 4.70 5.83 -12.37
N ARG A 135 5.42 6.50 -13.27
CA ARG A 135 5.12 7.90 -13.62
C ARG A 135 3.71 8.04 -14.19
N THR A 136 3.27 7.12 -15.04
CA THR A 136 1.89 7.10 -15.54
C THR A 136 0.87 6.90 -14.42
N LEU A 137 1.17 6.06 -13.41
CA LEU A 137 0.31 5.96 -12.22
C LEU A 137 0.28 7.27 -11.43
N ARG A 138 1.42 7.94 -11.25
CA ARG A 138 1.52 9.23 -10.53
C ARG A 138 0.70 10.33 -11.20
N GLU A 139 0.65 10.35 -12.53
CA GLU A 139 -0.17 11.30 -13.30
C GLU A 139 -1.68 11.15 -13.00
N ARG A 140 -2.11 9.97 -12.50
CA ARG A 140 -3.50 9.73 -12.06
C ARG A 140 -3.86 10.39 -10.73
N ALA A 141 -2.92 11.07 -10.06
CA ALA A 141 -3.21 11.89 -8.88
C ALA A 141 -4.04 13.15 -9.24
N ALA A 142 -3.76 13.79 -10.39
CA ALA A 142 -4.48 15.00 -10.78
C ALA A 142 -5.99 14.76 -11.02
N PRO A 143 -6.41 13.68 -11.71
CA PRO A 143 -7.84 13.34 -11.80
C PRO A 143 -8.50 12.96 -10.47
N ALA A 144 -7.74 12.49 -9.47
CA ALA A 144 -8.26 12.25 -8.12
C ALA A 144 -8.53 13.57 -7.40
N LEU A 145 -7.59 14.51 -7.47
CA LEU A 145 -7.71 15.86 -6.92
C LEU A 145 -8.95 16.58 -7.47
N ASP A 146 -9.16 16.54 -8.78
CA ASP A 146 -10.30 17.16 -9.46
C ASP A 146 -11.66 16.59 -9.02
N ARG A 147 -11.72 15.27 -8.74
CA ARG A 147 -12.97 14.58 -8.37
C ARG A 147 -13.31 14.68 -6.90
N LEU A 148 -12.30 14.46 -6.06
CA LEU A 148 -12.50 14.30 -4.63
C LEU A 148 -12.35 15.63 -3.89
N GLY A 149 -11.72 16.63 -4.52
CA GLY A 149 -11.46 17.93 -3.94
C GLY A 149 -10.64 17.81 -2.66
N SER A 150 -9.32 17.81 -2.76
CA SER A 150 -8.50 18.10 -1.57
C SER A 150 -7.09 18.55 -1.94
N ASN A 151 -6.81 19.82 -1.69
CA ASN A 151 -6.18 20.19 -0.43
C ASN A 151 -7.12 21.16 0.29
#